data_AF-A0A9E3VIT6-F1
#
_entry.id   AF-A0A9E3VIT6-F1
#
_cell.length_a   1.000
_cell.length_b   1.000
_cell.length_c   1.000
_cell.angle_alpha   90.00
_cell.angle_beta   90.00
_cell.angle_gamma   90.00
#
_symmetry.space_group_name_H-M   'P 1'
#
loop_
_entity.id
_entity.type
_entity.pdbx_description
1 polymer ?
#
loop_
_entity_poly.entity_id
_entity_poly.type
_entity_poly.pdbx_seq_one_letter_code
_entity_poly.pdbx_strand_id
1 'polypeptide(L)' 'MVGRRPTTDEGYKPRFGIVGVDFATQQRTVKASGKWFSEFLVGKM' A
#
# COMPACT_ATOMS: atom_id res chain seq x y z
N MET A 1 -35.44 -0.29 15.30
CA MET A 1 -33.99 -0.60 15.23
C MET A 1 -33.55 -0.44 13.78
N VAL A 2 -32.94 0.70 13.43
CA VAL A 2 -32.35 0.88 12.09
C VAL A 2 -30.90 0.44 12.20
N GLY A 3 -30.56 -0.68 11.56
CA GLY A 3 -29.18 -1.16 11.50
C GLY A 3 -28.29 -0.11 10.84
N ARG A 4 -27.33 0.42 11.60
CA ARG A 4 -26.24 1.25 11.05
C ARG A 4 -25.48 0.39 10.04
N ARG A 5 -25.63 0.69 8.74
CA ARG A 5 -24.71 0.18 7.71
C ARG A 5 -23.31 0.73 8.02
N PRO A 6 -22.25 -0.10 8.10
CA PRO A 6 -20.91 0.42 8.24
C PRO A 6 -20.58 1.19 6.97
N THR A 7 -20.43 2.51 7.07
CA THR A 7 -19.86 3.33 6.00
C THR A 7 -18.34 3.16 6.09
N THR A 8 -17.82 2.02 5.67
CA THR A 8 -16.39 1.88 5.39
C THR A 8 -16.07 2.72 4.16
N ASP A 9 -15.96 4.03 4.39
CA ASP A 9 -15.43 5.01 3.45
C ASP A 9 -13.90 4.83 3.41
N GLU A 10 -13.46 3.66 2.97
CA GLU A 10 -12.06 3.30 2.79
C GLU A 10 -11.58 3.80 1.43
N GLY A 11 -11.76 5.11 1.16
CA GLY A 11 -11.12 5.75 0.01
C GLY A 11 -9.59 5.54 0.04
N TYR A 12 -8.82 6.15 -0.87
CA TYR A 12 -7.35 5.95 -1.01
C TYR A 12 -6.46 6.35 0.21
N LYS A 13 -7.04 6.60 1.38
CA LYS A 13 -6.34 6.93 2.62
C LYS A 13 -5.34 5.85 3.07
N PRO A 14 -5.66 4.55 3.06
CA PRO A 14 -4.70 3.55 3.48
C PRO A 14 -3.81 3.09 2.31
N ARG A 15 -2.48 3.17 2.50
CA ARG A 15 -1.47 2.88 1.46
C ARG A 15 -0.79 1.54 1.69
N PHE A 16 -1.44 0.45 1.29
CA PHE A 16 -0.98 -0.92 1.53
C PHE A 16 0.11 -1.45 0.57
N GLY A 17 0.35 -0.79 -0.56
CA GLY A 17 1.34 -1.26 -1.54
C GLY A 17 2.79 -1.17 -1.05
N ILE A 18 3.65 -2.07 -1.57
CA ILE A 18 5.12 -2.02 -1.41
C ILE A 18 5.78 -0.92 -2.25
N VAL A 19 5.01 -0.26 -3.11
CA VAL A 19 5.38 0.92 -3.89
C VAL A 19 4.53 2.10 -3.42
N GLY A 20 5.19 3.21 -3.08
CA GLY A 20 4.54 4.50 -2.86
C GLY A 20 4.31 5.22 -4.19
N VAL A 21 3.14 5.82 -4.34
CA VAL A 21 2.79 6.67 -5.49
C VAL A 21 2.57 8.10 -4.97
N ASP A 22 3.32 9.04 -5.52
CA ASP A 22 2.98 10.46 -5.43
C ASP A 22 1.83 10.73 -6.42
N PHE A 23 0.66 11.11 -5.92
CA PHE A 23 -0.50 11.32 -6.77
C PHE A 23 -0.43 12.62 -7.59
N ALA A 24 0.35 13.61 -7.15
CA ALA A 24 0.51 14.86 -7.87
C ALA A 24 1.37 14.68 -9.13
N THR A 25 2.41 13.85 -9.03
CA THR A 25 3.41 13.66 -10.11
C THR A 25 3.36 12.28 -10.76
N GLN A 26 2.57 11.36 -10.21
CA GLN A 26 2.53 9.93 -10.55
C GLN A 26 3.87 9.21 -10.35
N GLN A 27 4.84 9.83 -9.67
CA GLN A 27 6.13 9.22 -9.39
C GLN A 27 5.95 8.01 -8.45
N ARG A 28 6.69 6.94 -8.76
CA ARG A 28 6.68 5.68 -8.00
C ARG A 28 7.99 5.50 -7.26
N THR A 29 7.89 5.21 -5.96
CA THR A 29 9.05 4.97 -5.10
C THR A 29 8.89 3.62 -4.40
N VAL A 30 9.87 2.72 -4.56
CA VAL A 30 9.86 1.42 -3.89
C VAL A 30 10.11 1.62 -2.39
N LYS A 31 9.21 1.12 -1.56
CA LYS A 31 9.35 1.18 -0.09
C LYS A 31 10.38 0.16 0.39
N ALA A 32 10.86 0.33 1.62
CA ALA A 32 11.77 -0.64 2.26
C ALA A 32 11.20 -2.07 2.24
N SER A 33 9.88 -2.23 2.46
CA SER A 33 9.20 -3.52 2.36
C SER A 33 9.31 -4.17 0.97
N GLY A 34 9.33 -3.37 -0.10
CA GLY A 34 9.54 -3.87 -1.46
C GLY A 34 10.97 -4.32 -1.72
N LYS A 35 11.96 -3.62 -1.14
CA LYS A 35 13.38 -4.03 -1.22
C LYS A 35 13.60 -5.36 -0.51
N TRP A 36 13.11 -5.47 0.73
CA TRP A 36 13.16 -6.72 1.49
C TRP A 36 12.46 -7.86 0.76
N PHE A 37 11.25 -7.64 0.22
CA PHE A 37 10.52 -8.69 -0.50
C PHE A 37 11.28 -9.14 -1.76
N SER A 38 11.97 -8.22 -2.44
CA SER A 38 12.83 -8.58 -3.57
C SER A 38 14.01 -9.45 -3.13
N GLU A 39 14.66 -9.13 -2.01
CA GLU A 39 15.78 -9.93 -1.46
C GLU A 39 15.33 -11.33 -1.04
N PHE A 40 14.17 -11.40 -0.40
CA PHE A 40 13.51 -12.66 -0.04
C PHE A 40 13.26 -13.56 -1.25
N LEU A 41 12.71 -13.01 -2.34
CA LEU A 41 12.40 -13.78 -3.55
C LEU A 41 13.64 -14.32 -4.27
N VAL A 42 14.78 -13.61 -4.18
CA VAL A 42 16.04 -14.07 -4.79
C VAL A 42 16.86 -14.96 -3.84
N GLY A 43 16.32 -15.30 -2.67
CA GLY A 43 17.01 -16.14 -1.68
C GLY A 43 18.24 -15.50 -1.07
N LYS A 44 18.36 -14.16 -1.12
CA LYS A 44 19.38 -13.42 -0.38
C LYS A 44 18.90 -13.32 1.07
N MET A 45 19.39 -14.23 1.91
CA MET A 45 19.38 -14.11 3.37
C MET A 45 20.82 -14.08 3.86
#